data_AF-A0A545TJZ7-F1
#
_entry.id   AF-A0A545TJZ7-F1
#
_cell.length_a   1.000
_cell.length_b   1.000
_cell.length_c   1.000
_cell.angle_alpha   90.00
_cell.angle_beta   90.00
_cell.angle_gamma   90.00
#
_symmetry.space_group_name_H-M   'P 1'
#
loop_
_entity.id
_entity.type
_entity.pdbx_description
1 polymer ?
#
loop_
_entity_poly.entity_id
_entity_poly.type
_entity_poly.pdbx_seq_one_letter_code
_entity_poly.pdbx_strand_id
1 'polypeptide(L)'
;MSSREISKLTNKRHANVKRDILHILDELGFNVLNFEHIYFDARNRKQTEYLLDQELTMTLVSGYSIKLRNKVIKRWMELEQNHRNNNVVSDFLISIDNRMKSLEKMQVQINDRMSQVNLLSDYQSIRAFTSKRGIKLDWKGSVAMARKAMQLCKEKGRDVVKIPDERFGQINSYPVEVLYQLI
;
A
#
# COMPACT_ATOMS: atom_id res chain seq x y z
N MET A 1 -29.06 -13.88 -31.20
CA MET A 1 -30.24 -13.15 -31.70
C MET A 1 -30.29 -13.29 -33.21
N SER A 2 -31.45 -13.65 -33.78
CA SER A 2 -31.60 -13.82 -35.23
C SER A 2 -31.72 -12.47 -35.95
N SER A 3 -31.24 -12.41 -37.19
CA SER A 3 -31.40 -11.25 -38.08
C SER A 3 -32.89 -10.84 -38.27
N ARG A 4 -33.82 -11.79 -38.15
CA ARG A 4 -35.27 -11.52 -38.17
C ARG A 4 -35.76 -10.83 -36.90
N GLU A 5 -35.32 -11.29 -35.74
CA GLU A 5 -35.62 -10.64 -34.46
C GLU A 5 -35.05 -9.22 -34.44
N ILE A 6 -33.80 -9.04 -34.88
CA ILE A 6 -33.15 -7.74 -35.00
C ILE A 6 -33.97 -6.83 -35.91
N SER A 7 -34.41 -7.32 -37.07
CA SER A 7 -35.28 -6.58 -38.00
C SER A 7 -36.58 -6.11 -37.33
N LYS A 8 -37.25 -6.97 -36.57
CA LYS A 8 -38.47 -6.61 -35.83
C LYS A 8 -38.21 -5.57 -34.74
N LEU A 9 -37.17 -5.76 -33.93
CA LEU A 9 -36.86 -4.90 -32.79
C LEU A 9 -36.33 -3.52 -33.20
N THR A 10 -35.62 -3.44 -34.33
CA THR A 10 -35.02 -2.19 -34.84
C THR A 10 -35.90 -1.50 -35.88
N ASN A 11 -37.01 -2.13 -36.26
CA ASN A 11 -37.92 -1.67 -37.32
C ASN A 11 -37.23 -1.44 -38.68
N LYS A 12 -36.14 -2.18 -38.94
CA LYS A 12 -35.42 -2.17 -40.22
C LYS A 12 -35.84 -3.35 -41.07
N ARG A 13 -35.87 -3.18 -42.39
CA ARG A 13 -36.17 -4.27 -43.33
C ARG A 13 -35.13 -5.39 -43.19
N HIS A 14 -35.57 -6.65 -43.06
CA HIS A 14 -34.69 -7.81 -42.86
C HIS A 14 -33.58 -7.93 -43.91
N ALA A 15 -33.86 -7.58 -45.17
CA ALA A 15 -32.85 -7.55 -46.22
C ALA A 15 -31.68 -6.56 -45.95
N ASN A 16 -31.97 -5.41 -45.35
CA ASN A 16 -30.93 -4.44 -44.96
C ASN A 16 -30.15 -4.96 -43.76
N VAL A 17 -30.83 -5.55 -42.77
CA VAL A 17 -30.16 -6.19 -41.62
C VAL A 17 -29.19 -7.27 -42.08
N LYS A 18 -29.58 -8.14 -43.01
CA LYS A 18 -28.67 -9.15 -43.57
C LYS A 18 -27.45 -8.54 -44.26
N ARG A 19 -27.63 -7.48 -45.05
CA ARG A 19 -26.52 -6.77 -45.70
C ARG A 19 -25.55 -6.20 -44.66
N ASP A 20 -26.09 -5.54 -43.64
CA ASP A 20 -25.29 -4.90 -42.60
C ASP A 20 -24.54 -5.95 -41.76
N ILE A 21 -25.16 -7.12 -41.51
CA ILE A 21 -24.49 -8.26 -40.86
C ILE A 21 -23.32 -8.77 -41.71
N LEU A 22 -23.53 -8.99 -43.00
CA LEU A 22 -22.46 -9.44 -43.90
C LEU A 22 -21.29 -8.46 -43.90
N HIS A 23 -21.57 -7.16 -43.95
CA HIS A 23 -20.57 -6.11 -43.89
C HIS A 23 -19.78 -6.13 -42.58
N ILE A 24 -20.46 -6.24 -41.43
CA ILE A 24 -19.78 -6.29 -40.13
C ILE A 24 -18.92 -7.55 -39.99
N LEU A 25 -19.41 -8.70 -40.46
CA LEU A 25 -18.65 -9.95 -40.41
C LEU A 25 -17.40 -9.86 -41.31
N ASP A 26 -17.53 -9.29 -42.51
CA ASP A 26 -16.40 -9.06 -43.42
C ASP A 26 -15.35 -8.12 -42.81
N GLU A 27 -15.78 -6.97 -42.28
CA GLU A 27 -14.87 -6.00 -41.63
C GLU A 27 -14.15 -6.56 -40.41
N LEU A 28 -14.79 -7.45 -39.67
CA LEU A 28 -14.20 -8.12 -38.49
C LEU A 28 -13.43 -9.40 -38.85
N GLY A 29 -13.40 -9.80 -40.13
CA GLY A 29 -12.69 -11.00 -40.60
C GLY A 29 -13.34 -12.32 -40.18
N PHE A 30 -14.64 -12.32 -39.91
CA PHE A 30 -15.40 -13.51 -39.53
C PHE A 30 -15.94 -14.27 -40.75
N ASN A 31 -15.88 -15.60 -40.70
CA ASN A 31 -16.53 -16.44 -41.71
C ASN A 31 -18.06 -16.41 -41.54
N VAL A 32 -18.76 -15.86 -42.53
CA VAL A 32 -20.22 -15.74 -42.59
C VAL A 32 -20.94 -17.07 -42.37
N LEU A 33 -20.39 -18.17 -42.89
CA LEU A 33 -21.03 -19.50 -42.81
C LEU A 33 -21.21 -19.98 -41.36
N ASN A 34 -20.39 -19.48 -40.42
CA ASN A 34 -20.51 -19.83 -39.01
C ASN A 34 -21.79 -19.29 -38.37
N PHE A 35 -22.40 -18.26 -38.97
CA PHE A 35 -23.58 -17.58 -38.44
C PHE A 35 -24.82 -17.84 -39.32
N GLU A 36 -24.65 -18.45 -40.49
CA GLU A 36 -25.73 -18.67 -41.46
C GLU A 36 -26.68 -19.78 -41.01
N HIS A 37 -27.99 -19.52 -41.06
CA HIS A 37 -29.06 -20.47 -40.77
C HIS A 37 -30.17 -20.37 -41.82
N ILE A 38 -30.90 -21.47 -42.00
CA ILE A 38 -32.06 -21.54 -42.90
C ILE A 38 -33.34 -21.56 -42.06
N TYR A 39 -34.29 -20.70 -42.42
CA TYR A 39 -35.66 -20.74 -41.90
C TYR A 39 -36.68 -20.89 -43.03
N PHE A 40 -37.88 -21.33 -42.67
CA PHE A 40 -39.03 -21.37 -43.58
C PHE A 40 -39.91 -20.14 -43.36
N ASP A 41 -40.24 -19.44 -44.44
CA ASP A 41 -41.17 -18.32 -44.38
C ASP A 41 -42.63 -18.80 -44.30
N ALA A 42 -43.57 -17.86 -44.21
CA ALA A 42 -45.02 -18.16 -44.15
C ALA A 42 -45.56 -18.89 -45.40
N ARG A 43 -44.78 -18.96 -46.49
CA ARG A 43 -45.10 -19.67 -47.73
C ARG A 43 -44.31 -20.97 -47.86
N ASN A 44 -43.70 -21.44 -46.76
CA ASN A 44 -42.88 -22.64 -46.70
C ASN A 44 -41.65 -22.61 -47.63
N ARG A 45 -41.12 -21.42 -47.94
CA ARG A 45 -39.91 -21.25 -48.75
C ARG A 45 -38.69 -21.17 -47.84
N LYS A 46 -37.60 -21.84 -48.22
CA LYS A 46 -36.30 -21.70 -47.55
C LYS A 46 -35.77 -20.28 -47.72
N GLN A 47 -35.32 -19.69 -46.62
CA GLN A 47 -34.75 -18.34 -46.57
C GLN A 47 -33.54 -18.35 -45.64
N THR A 48 -32.52 -17.58 -45.99
CA THR A 48 -31.32 -17.41 -45.16
C THR A 48 -31.54 -16.34 -44.09
N GLU A 49 -31.10 -16.64 -42.87
CA GLU A 49 -30.94 -15.70 -41.77
C GLU A 49 -29.58 -15.89 -41.08
N TYR A 50 -29.17 -14.92 -40.27
CA TYR A 50 -27.95 -15.02 -39.48
C TYR A 50 -28.26 -15.00 -37.98
N LEU A 51 -27.61 -15.87 -37.22
CA LEU A 51 -27.66 -15.90 -35.75
C LEU A 51 -26.41 -15.25 -35.19
N LEU A 52 -26.57 -14.13 -34.49
CA LEU A 52 -25.46 -13.41 -33.86
C LEU A 52 -25.39 -13.68 -32.36
N ASP A 53 -24.19 -13.66 -31.80
CA ASP A 53 -23.99 -13.62 -30.35
C ASP A 53 -24.32 -12.22 -29.78
N GLN A 54 -24.11 -12.05 -28.48
CA GLN A 54 -24.40 -10.80 -27.80
C GLN A 54 -23.52 -9.65 -28.30
N GLU A 55 -22.23 -9.93 -28.58
CA GLU A 55 -21.26 -8.92 -29.01
C GLU A 55 -21.59 -8.39 -30.40
N LEU A 56 -21.74 -9.28 -31.38
CA LEU A 56 -22.06 -8.90 -32.76
C LEU A 56 -23.44 -8.25 -32.87
N THR A 57 -24.41 -8.71 -32.06
CA THR A 57 -25.73 -8.05 -31.96
C THR A 57 -25.58 -6.62 -31.43
N MET A 58 -24.76 -6.40 -30.41
CA MET A 58 -24.53 -5.06 -29.84
C MET A 58 -23.82 -4.15 -30.84
N THR A 59 -22.80 -4.65 -31.54
CA THR A 59 -22.07 -3.93 -32.58
C THR A 59 -23.03 -3.45 -33.68
N LEU A 60 -23.90 -4.32 -34.18
CA LEU A 60 -24.88 -3.98 -35.20
C LEU A 60 -25.95 -2.98 -34.70
N VAL A 61 -26.56 -3.25 -33.55
CA VAL A 61 -27.72 -2.47 -33.06
C VAL A 61 -27.29 -1.09 -32.55
N SER A 62 -26.13 -0.98 -31.89
CA SER A 62 -25.53 0.32 -31.57
C SER A 62 -25.14 1.09 -32.85
N GLY A 63 -24.82 0.38 -33.93
CA GLY A 63 -24.72 0.87 -35.31
C GLY A 63 -25.95 1.67 -35.78
N TYR A 64 -27.14 1.19 -35.46
CA TYR A 64 -28.40 1.76 -35.93
C TYR A 64 -28.93 2.92 -35.10
N SER A 65 -28.67 2.90 -33.79
CA SER A 65 -29.17 3.93 -32.87
C SER A 65 -28.04 4.79 -32.33
N ILE A 66 -27.90 5.99 -32.88
CA ILE A 66 -26.92 7.00 -32.41
C ILE A 66 -27.11 7.27 -30.91
N LYS A 67 -28.36 7.28 -30.42
CA LYS A 67 -28.68 7.44 -28.99
C LYS A 67 -28.13 6.27 -28.17
N LEU A 68 -28.27 5.03 -28.64
CA LEU A 68 -27.72 3.86 -27.96
C LEU A 68 -26.19 3.90 -27.98
N ARG A 69 -25.57 4.17 -29.14
CA ARG A 69 -24.12 4.31 -29.27
C ARG A 69 -23.56 5.32 -28.28
N ASN A 70 -24.17 6.51 -28.21
CA ASN A 70 -23.73 7.56 -27.28
C ASN A 70 -23.91 7.13 -25.81
N LYS A 71 -24.99 6.42 -25.47
CA LYS A 71 -25.17 5.89 -24.10
C LYS A 71 -24.08 4.88 -23.73
N VAL A 72 -23.75 3.97 -24.63
CA VAL A 72 -22.67 2.97 -24.43
C VAL A 72 -21.32 3.68 -24.25
N ILE A 73 -20.98 4.63 -25.13
CA ILE A 73 -19.73 5.40 -25.03
C ILE A 73 -19.65 6.15 -23.70
N LYS A 74 -20.72 6.86 -23.30
CA LYS A 74 -20.76 7.58 -22.02
C LYS A 74 -20.57 6.66 -20.83
N ARG A 75 -21.26 5.52 -20.81
CA ARG A 75 -21.13 4.54 -19.73
C ARG A 75 -19.72 3.96 -19.67
N TRP A 76 -19.11 3.68 -20.81
CA TRP A 76 -17.73 3.19 -20.86
C TRP A 76 -16.74 4.23 -20.32
N MET A 77 -16.86 5.50 -20.74
CA MET A 77 -16.05 6.59 -20.20
C MET A 77 -16.21 6.77 -18.69
N GLU A 78 -17.43 6.67 -18.18
CA GLU A 78 -17.71 6.74 -16.74
C GLU A 78 -17.04 5.59 -15.98
N LEU A 79 -17.11 4.36 -16.51
CA LEU A 79 -16.44 3.20 -15.93
C LEU A 79 -14.92 3.36 -15.94
N GLU A 80 -14.33 3.84 -17.04
CA GLU A 80 -12.90 4.13 -17.13
C GLU A 80 -12.47 5.18 -16.10
N GLN A 81 -13.25 6.24 -15.93
CA GLN A 81 -12.98 7.28 -14.93
C GLN A 81 -13.06 6.72 -13.50
N ASN A 82 -14.06 5.89 -13.22
CA ASN A 82 -14.20 5.25 -11.91
C ASN A 82 -13.04 4.28 -11.63
N HIS A 83 -12.60 3.49 -12.62
CA HIS A 83 -11.44 2.62 -12.47
C HIS A 83 -10.16 3.41 -12.22
N ARG A 84 -9.96 4.53 -12.93
CA ARG A 84 -8.82 5.43 -12.69
C ARG A 84 -8.84 5.99 -11.27
N ASN A 85 -9.99 6.45 -10.79
CA ASN A 85 -10.11 6.95 -9.42
C ASN A 85 -9.80 5.86 -8.38
N ASN A 86 -10.27 4.63 -8.59
CA ASN A 86 -9.96 3.50 -7.71
C ASN A 86 -8.46 3.18 -7.68
N ASN A 87 -7.78 3.24 -8.82
CA ASN A 87 -6.34 3.03 -8.89
C ASN A 87 -5.57 4.11 -8.11
N VAL A 88 -5.97 5.38 -8.22
CA VAL A 88 -5.36 6.48 -7.45
C VAL A 88 -5.55 6.26 -5.94
N VAL A 89 -6.73 5.81 -5.51
CA VAL A 89 -6.97 5.47 -4.09
C VAL A 89 -6.08 4.31 -3.66
N SER A 90 -5.92 3.28 -4.49
CA SER A 90 -5.04 2.14 -4.19
C SER A 90 -3.57 2.56 -4.04
N ASP A 91 -3.06 3.38 -4.97
CA ASP A 91 -1.68 3.88 -4.92
C ASP A 91 -1.44 4.75 -3.68
N PHE A 92 -2.43 5.58 -3.34
CA PHE A 92 -2.39 6.39 -2.12
C PHE A 92 -2.36 5.51 -0.86
N LEU A 93 -3.20 4.47 -0.78
CA LEU A 93 -3.20 3.52 0.35
C LEU A 93 -1.86 2.80 0.49
N ILE A 94 -1.26 2.35 -0.62
CA ILE A 94 0.09 1.75 -0.62
C ILE A 94 1.13 2.74 -0.09
N SER A 95 1.05 4.01 -0.50
CA SER A 95 1.98 5.04 -0.03
C SER A 95 1.85 5.31 1.48
N ILE A 96 0.63 5.28 2.01
CA ILE A 96 0.37 5.43 3.45
C ILE A 96 0.98 4.23 4.21
N ASP A 97 0.73 3.00 3.75
CA ASP A 97 1.25 1.79 4.40
C ASP A 97 2.78 1.78 4.45
N ASN A 98 3.43 2.14 3.35
CA ASN A 98 4.89 2.28 3.30
C ASN A 98 5.40 3.35 4.27
N ARG A 99 4.68 4.46 4.42
CA ARG A 99 5.03 5.52 5.38
C ARG A 99 4.84 5.07 6.82
N MET A 100 3.76 4.35 7.13
CA MET A 100 3.51 3.78 8.45
C MET A 100 4.61 2.80 8.86
N LYS A 101 4.98 1.85 7.98
CA LYS A 101 6.10 0.93 8.21
C LYS A 101 7.42 1.65 8.47
N SER A 102 7.65 2.78 7.79
CA SER A 102 8.86 3.58 8.00
C SER A 102 8.84 4.30 9.35
N LEU A 103 7.68 4.80 9.77
CA LEU A 103 7.49 5.43 11.08
C LEU A 103 7.66 4.42 12.22
N GLU A 104 7.13 3.21 12.09
CA GLU A 104 7.29 2.13 13.07
C GLU A 104 8.77 1.76 13.26
N LYS A 105 9.52 1.59 12.15
CA LYS A 105 10.97 1.35 12.21
C LYS A 105 11.71 2.48 12.92
N MET A 106 11.35 3.73 12.63
CA MET A 106 11.95 4.88 13.29
C MET A 106 11.64 4.91 14.78
N GLN A 107 10.41 4.59 15.18
CA GLN A 107 10.00 4.54 16.59
C GLN A 107 10.80 3.50 17.38
N VAL A 108 11.03 2.31 16.80
CA VAL A 108 11.86 1.27 17.43
C VAL A 108 13.29 1.78 17.62
N GLN A 109 13.89 2.40 16.60
CA GLN A 109 15.23 2.96 16.71
C GLN A 109 15.34 4.07 17.75
N ILE A 110 14.32 4.94 17.87
CA ILE A 110 14.27 5.98 18.90
C ILE A 110 14.19 5.34 20.28
N ASN A 111 13.33 4.34 20.48
CA ASN A 111 13.21 3.63 21.76
C ASN A 111 14.53 2.95 22.15
N ASP A 112 15.21 2.30 21.20
CA ASP A 112 16.52 1.69 21.43
C ASP A 112 17.55 2.74 21.84
N ARG A 113 17.63 3.88 21.12
CA ARG A 113 18.52 4.99 21.49
C ARG A 113 18.17 5.60 22.85
N MET A 114 16.89 5.78 23.16
CA MET A 114 16.45 6.28 24.46
C MET A 114 16.84 5.33 25.59
N SER A 115 16.78 4.01 25.39
CA SER A 115 17.24 3.03 26.38
C SER A 115 18.75 3.17 26.64
N GLN A 116 19.55 3.37 25.60
CA GLN A 116 21.01 3.59 25.72
C GLN A 116 21.33 4.91 26.44
N VAL A 117 20.60 5.99 26.14
CA VAL A 117 20.77 7.27 26.82
C VAL A 117 20.33 7.20 28.29
N ASN A 118 19.24 6.50 28.61
CA ASN A 118 18.82 6.30 30.00
C ASN A 118 19.84 5.48 30.80
N LEU A 119 20.40 4.41 30.21
CA LEU A 119 21.53 3.68 30.79
C LEU A 119 22.73 4.59 31.09
N LEU A 120 22.98 5.62 30.28
CA LEU A 120 24.01 6.63 30.54
C LEU A 120 23.59 7.70 31.56
N SER A 121 22.28 7.97 31.72
CA SER A 121 21.73 8.91 32.71
C SER A 121 21.80 8.36 34.14
N ASP A 122 21.54 7.06 34.28
CA ASP A 122 21.51 6.36 35.57
C ASP A 122 22.90 6.07 36.13
N TYR A 123 23.97 6.36 35.39
CA TYR A 123 25.35 6.12 35.81
C TYR A 123 26.17 7.41 35.76
N GLN A 124 26.92 7.68 36.82
CA GLN A 124 27.81 8.84 36.88
C GLN A 124 29.17 8.44 37.41
N SER A 125 30.21 9.14 36.95
CA SER A 125 31.50 9.08 37.61
C SER A 125 31.41 9.81 38.95
N ILE A 126 32.25 9.42 39.91
CA ILE A 126 32.31 10.04 41.24
C ILE A 126 32.51 11.55 41.12
N ARG A 127 33.43 11.96 40.23
CA ARG A 127 33.74 13.37 39.97
C ARG A 127 32.53 14.12 39.39
N ALA A 128 31.83 13.55 38.42
CA ALA A 128 30.63 14.18 37.87
C ALA A 128 29.53 14.32 38.93
N PHE A 129 29.35 13.28 39.75
CA PHE A 129 28.34 13.23 40.81
C PHE A 129 28.61 14.21 41.96
N THR A 130 29.86 14.33 42.42
CA THR A 130 30.26 15.24 43.50
C THR A 130 30.31 16.69 43.02
N SER A 131 30.78 16.92 41.79
CA SER A 131 30.80 18.26 41.17
C SER A 131 29.39 18.83 41.02
N LYS A 132 28.41 18.04 40.58
CA LYS A 132 26.99 18.47 40.49
C LYS A 132 26.40 18.88 41.84
N ARG A 133 26.94 18.37 42.94
CA ARG A 133 26.47 18.64 44.32
C ARG A 133 27.36 19.60 45.09
N GLY A 134 28.37 20.19 44.45
CA GLY A 134 29.28 21.13 45.10
C GLY A 134 30.23 20.51 46.13
N ILE A 135 30.38 19.18 46.16
CA ILE A 135 31.28 18.48 47.09
C ILE A 135 32.69 18.48 46.49
N LYS A 136 33.65 19.09 47.20
CA LYS A 136 35.07 19.06 46.83
C LYS A 136 35.74 17.85 47.47
N LEU A 137 36.27 16.96 46.63
CA LEU A 137 37.12 15.85 47.06
C LEU A 137 38.55 16.07 46.55
N ASP A 138 39.53 15.71 47.37
CA ASP A 138 40.90 15.55 46.94
C ASP A 138 41.08 14.18 46.23
N TRP A 139 42.28 13.91 45.72
CA TRP A 139 42.56 12.65 45.03
C TRP A 139 42.32 11.43 45.94
N LYS A 140 42.77 11.49 47.20
CA LYS A 140 42.61 10.38 48.15
C LYS A 140 41.14 10.14 48.49
N GLY A 141 40.36 11.20 48.74
CA GLY A 141 38.92 11.13 48.97
C GLY A 141 38.16 10.58 47.78
N SER A 142 38.55 10.95 46.56
CA SER A 142 37.97 10.42 45.32
C SER A 142 38.22 8.92 45.17
N VAL A 143 39.43 8.45 45.46
CA VAL A 143 39.79 7.02 45.41
C VAL A 143 39.08 6.23 46.52
N ALA A 144 38.97 6.77 47.72
CA ALA A 144 38.27 6.12 48.83
C ALA A 144 36.77 5.97 48.54
N MET A 145 36.14 7.02 48.01
CA MET A 145 34.74 6.97 47.59
C MET A 145 34.53 5.97 46.45
N ALA A 146 35.50 5.82 45.54
CA ALA A 146 35.43 4.83 44.46
C ALA A 146 35.42 3.39 44.96
N ARG A 147 36.29 3.09 45.93
CA ARG A 147 36.32 1.77 46.56
C ARG A 147 35.00 1.45 47.26
N LYS A 148 34.42 2.42 47.98
CA LYS A 148 33.11 2.26 48.62
C LYS A 148 31.98 2.06 47.61
N ALA A 149 31.95 2.86 46.54
CA ALA A 149 30.97 2.71 45.46
C ALA A 149 31.04 1.33 44.81
N MET A 150 32.26 0.85 44.54
CA MET A 150 32.49 -0.47 43.94
C MET A 150 32.05 -1.62 44.86
N GLN A 151 32.32 -1.51 46.17
CA GLN A 151 31.85 -2.47 47.16
C GLN A 151 30.32 -2.51 47.22
N LEU A 152 29.68 -1.35 47.24
CA LEU A 152 28.22 -1.24 47.31
C LEU A 152 27.53 -1.73 46.02
N CYS A 153 28.15 -1.55 44.86
CA CYS A 153 27.70 -2.16 43.60
C CYS A 153 27.73 -3.69 43.68
N LYS A 154 28.82 -4.25 44.21
CA LYS A 154 28.98 -5.71 44.38
C LYS A 154 27.93 -6.29 45.33
N GLU A 155 27.65 -5.61 46.44
CA GLU A 155 26.64 -6.02 47.43
C GLU A 155 25.22 -6.00 46.86
N LYS A 156 24.92 -5.03 46.00
CA LYS A 156 23.59 -4.86 45.38
C LYS A 156 23.41 -5.62 44.06
N GLY A 157 24.44 -6.34 43.59
CA GLY A 157 24.42 -7.00 42.29
C GLY A 157 24.25 -6.01 41.12
N ARG A 158 24.81 -4.80 41.24
CA ARG A 158 24.82 -3.78 40.18
C ARG A 158 26.17 -3.76 39.49
N ASP A 159 26.16 -3.61 38.18
CA ASP A 159 27.38 -3.51 37.39
C ASP A 159 28.02 -2.13 37.47
N VAL A 160 29.32 -2.07 37.21
CA VAL A 160 30.07 -0.82 37.01
C VAL A 160 30.38 -0.71 35.54
N VAL A 161 30.00 0.40 34.92
CA VAL A 161 30.17 0.63 33.48
C VAL A 161 31.30 1.61 33.23
N LYS A 162 31.96 1.50 32.07
CA LYS A 162 32.92 2.51 31.60
C LYS A 162 32.21 3.50 30.69
N ILE A 163 32.25 4.78 31.05
CA ILE A 163 31.67 5.87 30.26
C ILE A 163 32.81 6.72 29.71
N PRO A 164 32.73 7.16 28.44
CA PRO A 164 33.71 8.07 27.86
C PRO A 164 33.73 9.42 28.59
N ASP A 165 34.92 9.93 28.88
CA ASP A 165 35.20 11.23 29.49
C ASP A 165 36.21 11.98 28.63
N GLU A 166 35.92 13.25 28.34
CA GLU A 166 36.74 14.09 27.44
C GLU A 166 38.19 14.25 27.90
N ARG A 167 38.47 14.16 29.21
CA ARG A 167 39.81 14.40 29.77
C ARG A 167 40.58 13.12 30.03
N PHE A 168 39.89 12.03 30.37
CA PHE A 168 40.52 10.80 30.86
C PHE A 168 40.21 9.56 30.01
N GLY A 169 39.52 9.72 28.88
CA GLY A 169 39.23 8.63 27.95
C GLY A 169 38.05 7.80 28.43
N GLN A 170 38.29 6.69 29.12
CA GLN A 170 37.24 5.79 29.62
C GLN A 170 37.33 5.68 31.14
N ILE A 171 36.30 6.17 31.85
CA ILE A 171 36.29 6.19 33.32
C ILE A 171 35.19 5.30 33.88
N ASN A 172 35.43 4.78 35.10
CA ASN A 172 34.42 4.01 35.82
C ASN A 172 33.28 4.94 36.27
N SER A 173 32.06 4.51 35.97
CA SER A 173 30.83 5.15 36.37
C SER A 173 29.95 4.16 37.11
N TYR A 174 29.27 4.66 38.13
CA TYR A 174 28.49 3.86 39.07
C TYR A 174 27.03 4.29 39.00
N PRO A 175 26.07 3.40 39.31
CA PRO A 175 24.67 3.78 39.37
C PRO A 175 24.49 4.98 40.30
N VAL A 176 23.74 5.99 39.86
CA VAL A 176 23.49 7.22 40.60
C VAL A 176 22.85 6.90 41.95
N GLU A 177 21.96 5.91 42.02
CA GLU A 177 21.37 5.39 43.25
C GLU A 177 22.39 4.84 44.27
N VAL A 178 23.51 4.27 43.81
CA VAL A 178 24.60 3.78 44.67
C VAL A 178 25.39 4.98 45.19
N LEU A 179 25.68 5.95 44.32
CA LEU A 179 26.42 7.14 44.71
C LEU A 179 25.68 8.01 45.72
N TYR A 180 24.34 8.07 45.66
CA TYR A 180 23.49 8.74 46.65
C TYR A 180 23.61 8.17 48.06
N GLN A 181 24.04 6.92 48.22
CA GLN A 181 24.21 6.30 49.54
C GLN A 181 25.59 6.56 50.17
N LEU A 182 26.49 7.20 49.41
CA LEU A 182 27.85 7.50 49.86
C LEU A 182 28.00 8.91 50.46
N ILE A 183 26.94 9.73 50.35
CA ILE A 183 26.82 11.09 50.90
C ILE A 183 25.74 11.03 51.97
#